data_AF-A0A7K4C9X1-F1
#
_entry.id   AF-A0A7K4C9X1-F1
#
_cell.length_a   1.000
_cell.length_b   1.000
_cell.length_c   1.000
_cell.angle_alpha   90.00
_cell.angle_beta   90.00
_cell.angle_gamma   90.00
#
_symmetry.space_group_name_H-M   'P 1'
#
loop_
_entity.id
_entity.type
_entity.pdbx_description
1 polymer ?
#
loop_
_entity_poly.entity_id
_entity_poly.type
_entity_poly.pdbx_seq_one_letter_code
_entity_poly.pdbx_strand_id
1 'polypeptide(L)'
;AGPLLTLGGAIFWKPAGSTDPPAFLLPKKDAERVLLSTAFSASSPNQFHEILVAEPAAGDGVELADLFRDIIRHRKAARNDCPPVISGVLYAGIRYPALPSSGAEKTLAACGLCIDTTAAMASRDREALGTILCQDAGDNHDTGLFLYQYGLIFDSPPAFSTRDISRLVAATVAKEPCTDLVRLSPATRIHRAIIGISYLSGMENTEQMPIWINGECPGWNKTYETITRWLHPGCTDLELVPLTGGYSGTLVFRVSARDSRGRLTMPLVMKLGSWPLIEAEIRGYTDHVKRYIQNNATQIIETDRIGEYGGILYNFVGIGGAESRIYSLEDYYLSHAPDEILPVFDSLFNVVLKGWYAEPKRKEIALYQEYNRFWKYELIREYARTWFGATPDMEEIDLPFGLGRSVNPLWFVEKVMPGRMSQTLSVYESSVHCDLNMKNVLMDEKMNMWLIDFADTKYSHILRDIIKLEAVMKGEMVPVSSRQTLEELALLDARFLAVRSLTEIPDLPGSIGDPAMDKAFRVVLNLRRHANRITVDDHDITQYYLGLLPYTLNLLSYVSVNDYQKEYGWIASSLICRQLMNSSPR
;
A
#
# COMPACT_ATOMS: atom_id res chain seq x y z
N ALA A 1 -0.97 16.69 -2.79
CA ALA A 1 -0.60 17.92 -3.52
C ALA A 1 -1.83 18.82 -3.63
N GLY A 2 -1.67 20.15 -3.55
CA GLY A 2 -2.76 21.11 -3.76
C GLY A 2 -2.70 21.79 -5.14
N PRO A 3 -3.71 22.56 -5.55
CA PRO A 3 -3.79 23.12 -6.90
C PRO A 3 -2.64 24.09 -7.22
N LEU A 4 -2.15 24.01 -8.45
CA LEU A 4 -1.23 24.97 -9.06
C LEU A 4 -1.93 25.61 -10.26
N LEU A 5 -2.00 26.94 -10.27
CA LEU A 5 -2.72 27.72 -11.27
C LEU A 5 -1.81 28.82 -11.82
N THR A 6 -1.65 28.88 -13.14
CA THR A 6 -0.93 29.99 -13.79
C THR A 6 -1.94 30.94 -14.44
N LEU A 7 -2.03 32.17 -13.95
CA LEU A 7 -2.98 33.16 -14.44
C LEU A 7 -2.39 34.57 -14.37
N GLY A 8 -2.59 35.39 -15.41
CA GLY A 8 -2.10 36.77 -15.43
C GLY A 8 -0.57 36.92 -15.40
N GLY A 9 0.18 35.88 -15.76
CA GLY A 9 1.65 35.87 -15.70
C GLY A 9 2.25 35.51 -14.33
N ALA A 10 1.42 35.14 -13.36
CA ALA A 10 1.83 34.65 -12.05
C ALA A 10 1.46 33.17 -11.89
N ILE A 11 2.26 32.44 -11.13
CA ILE A 11 1.99 31.05 -10.73
C ILE A 11 1.53 31.06 -9.28
N PHE A 12 0.33 30.58 -9.01
CA PHE A 12 -0.26 30.46 -7.68
C PHE A 12 -0.30 29.01 -7.25
N TRP A 13 -0.06 28.76 -5.96
CA TRP A 13 -0.13 27.42 -5.39
C TRP A 13 -0.66 27.48 -3.96
N LYS A 14 -1.55 26.54 -3.63
CA LYS A 14 -2.09 26.36 -2.28
C LYS A 14 -2.12 24.88 -1.93
N PRO A 15 -1.42 24.42 -0.88
CA PRO A 15 -1.52 23.03 -0.41
C PRO A 15 -2.96 22.65 -0.07
N ALA A 16 -3.36 21.41 -0.38
CA ALA A 16 -4.69 20.89 -0.04
C ALA A 16 -4.90 20.94 1.49
N GLY A 17 -6.04 21.48 1.93
CA GLY A 17 -6.38 21.61 3.35
C GLY A 17 -5.72 22.79 4.09
N SER A 18 -4.90 23.61 3.42
CA SER A 18 -4.33 24.81 4.04
C SER A 18 -5.39 25.92 4.18
N THR A 19 -5.40 26.59 5.33
CA THR A 19 -6.18 27.81 5.59
C THR A 19 -5.43 29.08 5.23
N ASP A 20 -4.15 28.97 4.87
CA ASP A 20 -3.32 30.13 4.52
C ASP A 20 -3.73 30.71 3.15
N PRO A 21 -3.43 32.01 2.91
CA PRO A 21 -3.51 32.59 1.58
C PRO A 21 -2.61 31.83 0.58
N PRO A 22 -2.98 31.79 -0.71
CA PRO A 22 -2.16 31.13 -1.73
C PRO A 22 -0.78 31.79 -1.85
N ALA A 23 0.26 30.97 -1.93
CA ALA A 23 1.59 31.43 -2.29
C ALA A 23 1.63 31.73 -3.80
N PHE A 24 2.45 32.70 -4.21
CA PHE A 24 2.61 33.03 -5.62
C PHE A 24 4.08 33.25 -6.02
N LEU A 25 4.38 32.97 -7.28
CA LEU A 25 5.66 33.18 -7.95
C LEU A 25 5.43 34.06 -9.19
N LEU A 26 6.21 35.13 -9.33
CA LEU A 26 6.26 35.97 -10.54
C LEU A 26 7.57 35.65 -11.29
N PRO A 27 7.52 34.94 -12.43
CA PRO A 27 8.71 34.66 -13.24
C PRO A 27 9.34 35.97 -13.73
N LYS A 28 10.67 36.11 -13.60
CA LYS A 28 11.39 37.20 -14.27
C LYS A 28 11.34 36.99 -15.79
N LYS A 29 11.28 38.08 -16.56
CA LYS A 29 11.20 38.05 -18.03
C LYS A 29 12.29 37.21 -18.73
N ASP A 30 13.43 37.01 -18.06
CA ASP A 30 14.60 36.28 -18.59
C ASP A 30 14.80 34.88 -17.96
N ALA A 31 13.79 34.31 -17.29
CA ALA A 31 13.89 32.95 -16.74
C ALA A 31 13.78 31.92 -17.88
N GLU A 32 14.85 31.17 -18.14
CA GLU A 32 14.98 30.35 -19.35
C GLU A 32 14.01 29.16 -19.46
N ARG A 33 13.37 28.69 -18.38
CA ARG A 33 12.20 27.76 -18.35
C ARG A 33 11.86 27.41 -16.89
N VAL A 34 10.57 27.31 -16.56
CA VAL A 34 10.10 26.66 -15.32
C VAL A 34 9.61 25.26 -15.70
N LEU A 35 10.26 24.22 -15.15
CA LEU A 35 9.83 22.83 -15.33
C LEU A 35 8.75 22.53 -14.31
N LEU A 36 7.59 22.07 -14.79
CA LEU A 36 6.46 21.63 -13.97
C LEU A 36 6.22 20.15 -14.25
N SER A 37 6.14 19.33 -13.19
CA SER A 37 5.67 17.95 -13.29
C SER A 37 4.19 17.93 -12.95
N THR A 38 3.34 17.66 -13.94
CA THR A 38 1.88 17.62 -13.77
C THR A 38 1.33 16.39 -14.49
N ALA A 39 0.23 15.83 -14.00
CA ALA A 39 -0.40 14.68 -14.65
C ALA A 39 -0.99 15.03 -16.03
N PHE A 40 -1.37 16.29 -16.22
CA PHE A 40 -1.67 16.91 -17.51
C PHE A 40 -1.52 18.43 -17.40
N SER A 41 -1.23 19.10 -18.51
CA SER A 41 -1.25 20.57 -18.60
C SER A 41 -2.23 21.01 -19.68
N ALA A 42 -3.13 21.91 -19.34
CA ALA A 42 -3.99 22.58 -20.31
C ALA A 42 -3.55 24.05 -20.44
N SER A 43 -3.20 24.47 -21.65
CA SER A 43 -2.88 25.86 -21.97
C SER A 43 -3.72 26.33 -23.14
N SER A 44 -4.34 27.51 -23.02
CA SER A 44 -4.94 28.20 -24.15
C SER A 44 -3.89 29.12 -24.80
N PRO A 45 -3.84 29.24 -26.15
CA PRO A 45 -3.08 30.30 -26.79
C PRO A 45 -3.57 31.68 -26.33
N ASN A 46 -2.71 32.70 -26.48
CA ASN A 46 -2.94 34.09 -26.05
C ASN A 46 -4.14 34.79 -26.71
N GLN A 47 -4.89 34.11 -27.58
CA GLN A 47 -6.10 34.61 -28.21
C GLN A 47 -7.27 33.63 -28.00
N PHE A 48 -8.38 34.17 -27.53
CA PHE A 48 -9.63 33.42 -27.39
C PHE A 48 -10.35 33.34 -28.73
N HIS A 49 -11.00 32.21 -29.00
CA HIS A 49 -11.83 32.04 -30.19
C HIS A 49 -13.10 32.88 -30.09
N GLU A 50 -13.68 32.98 -28.89
CA GLU A 50 -14.88 33.77 -28.60
C GLU A 50 -14.72 34.49 -27.27
N ILE A 51 -15.27 35.70 -27.20
CA ILE A 51 -15.42 36.46 -25.96
C ILE A 51 -16.90 36.69 -25.74
N LEU A 52 -17.43 36.13 -24.65
CA LEU A 52 -18.82 36.29 -24.26
C LEU A 52 -18.91 37.21 -23.04
N VAL A 53 -20.02 37.94 -22.98
CA VAL A 53 -20.39 38.72 -21.81
C VAL A 53 -21.69 38.12 -21.27
N ALA A 54 -21.65 37.65 -20.03
CA ALA A 54 -22.80 37.11 -19.34
C ALA A 54 -23.33 38.16 -18.36
N GLU A 55 -24.56 38.62 -18.61
CA GLU A 55 -25.32 39.55 -17.77
C GLU A 55 -26.66 38.87 -17.43
N PRO A 56 -26.73 38.08 -16.35
CA PRO A 56 -27.96 37.43 -15.91
C PRO A 56 -29.07 38.45 -15.68
N ALA A 57 -30.27 38.17 -16.18
CA ALA A 57 -31.43 39.06 -16.04
C ALA A 57 -31.97 39.16 -14.60
N ALA A 58 -31.62 38.19 -13.74
CA ALA A 58 -32.06 38.10 -12.34
C ALA A 58 -30.91 38.47 -11.38
N GLY A 59 -31.22 39.16 -10.28
CA GLY A 59 -30.24 39.59 -9.27
C GLY A 59 -29.55 38.49 -8.48
N ASP A 60 -29.96 37.22 -8.67
CA ASP A 60 -29.45 36.04 -7.96
C ASP A 60 -28.31 35.30 -8.71
N GLY A 61 -27.85 35.85 -9.85
CA GLY A 61 -26.78 35.27 -10.66
C GLY A 61 -27.17 33.97 -11.37
N VAL A 62 -26.25 33.46 -12.21
CA VAL A 62 -26.37 32.19 -12.94
C VAL A 62 -25.39 31.17 -12.41
N GLU A 63 -25.78 29.90 -12.30
CA GLU A 63 -24.85 28.84 -11.91
C GLU A 63 -23.84 28.57 -13.02
N LEU A 64 -22.60 28.28 -12.63
CA LEU A 64 -21.51 28.01 -13.55
C LEU A 64 -21.83 26.85 -14.51
N ALA A 65 -22.49 25.80 -14.03
CA ALA A 65 -22.95 24.69 -14.84
C ALA A 65 -23.96 25.10 -15.92
N ASP A 66 -24.94 25.93 -15.56
CA ASP A 66 -25.96 26.41 -16.49
C ASP A 66 -25.34 27.30 -17.57
N LEU A 67 -24.44 28.21 -17.16
CA LEU A 67 -23.70 29.09 -18.05
C LEU A 67 -22.92 28.31 -19.11
N PHE A 68 -22.15 27.30 -18.71
CA PHE A 68 -21.40 26.47 -19.67
C PHE A 68 -22.31 25.57 -20.52
N ARG A 69 -23.44 25.07 -19.99
CA ARG A 69 -24.43 24.35 -20.81
C ARG A 69 -25.02 25.24 -21.91
N ASP A 70 -25.34 26.48 -21.60
CA ASP A 70 -25.90 27.41 -22.58
C ASP A 70 -24.88 27.80 -23.65
N ILE A 71 -23.61 27.98 -23.26
CA ILE A 71 -22.51 28.17 -24.22
C ILE A 71 -22.41 26.99 -25.19
N ILE A 72 -22.41 25.75 -24.67
CA ILE A 72 -22.33 24.54 -25.51
C ILE A 72 -23.55 24.43 -26.42
N ARG A 73 -24.76 24.64 -25.89
CA ARG A 73 -26.02 24.59 -26.67
C ARG A 73 -26.00 25.63 -27.80
N HIS A 74 -25.65 26.87 -27.49
CA HIS A 74 -25.57 27.94 -28.46
C HIS A 74 -24.55 27.61 -29.56
N ARG A 75 -23.41 27.05 -29.18
CA ARG A 75 -22.38 26.67 -30.14
C ARG A 75 -22.82 25.52 -31.05
N LYS A 76 -23.42 24.46 -30.49
CA LYS A 76 -23.96 23.33 -31.26
C LYS A 76 -25.03 23.78 -32.26
N ALA A 77 -25.84 24.77 -31.90
CA ALA A 77 -26.84 25.34 -32.81
C ALA A 77 -26.22 26.20 -33.92
N ALA A 78 -25.12 26.91 -33.63
CA ALA A 78 -24.46 27.83 -34.57
C ALA A 78 -23.48 27.13 -35.53
N ARG A 79 -22.85 26.03 -35.11
CA ARG A 79 -21.90 25.23 -35.91
C ARG A 79 -22.11 23.75 -35.59
N ASN A 80 -22.32 22.92 -36.62
CA ASN A 80 -22.53 21.47 -36.50
C ASN A 80 -21.35 20.68 -35.87
N ASP A 81 -20.27 21.34 -35.44
CA ASP A 81 -19.07 20.72 -34.88
C ASP A 81 -18.55 21.56 -33.70
N CYS A 82 -18.99 21.22 -32.49
CA CYS A 82 -18.47 21.79 -31.24
C CYS A 82 -17.49 20.77 -30.65
N PRO A 83 -16.20 21.11 -30.50
CA PRO A 83 -15.24 20.21 -29.89
C PRO A 83 -15.69 19.78 -28.48
N PRO A 84 -15.37 18.55 -28.06
CA PRO A 84 -15.82 17.99 -26.79
C PRO A 84 -15.22 18.71 -25.57
N VAL A 85 -14.12 19.46 -25.77
CA VAL A 85 -13.44 20.20 -24.71
C VAL A 85 -13.39 21.69 -25.02
N ILE A 86 -13.84 22.46 -24.05
CA ILE A 86 -13.77 23.91 -24.03
C ILE A 86 -12.85 24.33 -22.90
N SER A 87 -11.79 25.06 -23.22
CA SER A 87 -10.99 25.78 -22.23
C SER A 87 -11.56 27.18 -22.05
N GLY A 88 -11.74 27.60 -20.81
CA GLY A 88 -12.29 28.93 -20.49
C GLY A 88 -11.40 29.72 -19.54
N VAL A 89 -11.30 31.02 -19.77
CA VAL A 89 -10.88 31.99 -18.75
C VAL A 89 -12.09 32.87 -18.42
N LEU A 90 -12.41 32.96 -17.12
CA LEU A 90 -13.57 33.63 -16.58
C LEU A 90 -13.12 34.78 -15.69
N TYR A 91 -13.53 36.00 -16.01
CA TYR A 91 -13.41 37.15 -15.11
C TYR A 91 -14.81 37.58 -14.67
N ALA A 92 -15.10 37.45 -13.38
CA ALA A 92 -16.48 37.48 -12.89
C ALA A 92 -16.64 38.16 -11.53
N GLY A 93 -17.87 38.59 -11.26
CA GLY A 93 -18.35 38.99 -9.94
C GLY A 93 -19.05 37.85 -9.23
N ILE A 94 -18.61 37.55 -8.01
CA ILE A 94 -19.17 36.51 -7.15
C ILE A 94 -19.38 37.00 -5.72
N ARG A 95 -20.18 36.26 -4.96
CA ARG A 95 -20.24 36.42 -3.50
C ARG A 95 -19.47 35.29 -2.85
N TYR A 96 -18.45 35.62 -2.07
CA TYR A 96 -17.54 34.62 -1.49
C TYR A 96 -17.14 34.98 -0.04
N PRO A 97 -17.23 34.04 0.92
CA PRO A 97 -17.75 32.67 0.79
C PRO A 97 -19.28 32.66 0.55
N ALA A 98 -19.83 31.56 0.03
CA ALA A 98 -21.25 31.40 -0.29
C ALA A 98 -22.12 31.27 0.97
N LEU A 99 -22.23 32.35 1.76
CA LEU A 99 -23.17 32.46 2.89
C LEU A 99 -24.40 33.26 2.44
N PRO A 100 -25.62 32.89 2.87
CA PRO A 100 -26.82 33.61 2.48
C PRO A 100 -26.81 35.00 3.11
N SER A 101 -26.97 36.02 2.26
CA SER A 101 -27.27 37.42 2.61
C SER A 101 -26.22 38.21 3.43
N SER A 102 -25.19 38.76 2.76
CA SER A 102 -24.55 40.09 3.04
C SER A 102 -23.12 40.27 2.52
N GLY A 103 -22.55 39.30 1.78
CA GLY A 103 -21.20 39.45 1.22
C GLY A 103 -21.12 40.54 0.14
N ALA A 104 -20.13 41.43 0.25
CA ALA A 104 -19.73 42.32 -0.85
C ALA A 104 -19.33 41.49 -2.08
N GLU A 105 -19.59 42.02 -3.27
CA GLU A 105 -19.17 41.38 -4.52
C GLU A 105 -17.65 41.37 -4.61
N LYS A 106 -17.08 40.19 -4.84
CA LYS A 106 -15.65 39.93 -4.99
C LYS A 106 -15.32 39.60 -6.43
N THR A 107 -14.08 39.87 -6.82
CA THR A 107 -13.58 39.50 -8.14
C THR A 107 -13.13 38.04 -8.14
N LEU A 108 -13.60 37.30 -9.15
CA LEU A 108 -13.15 35.96 -9.50
C LEU A 108 -12.37 36.03 -10.81
N ALA A 109 -11.12 35.58 -10.79
CA ALA A 109 -10.37 35.27 -12.00
C ALA A 109 -10.12 33.75 -12.04
N ALA A 110 -10.83 33.05 -12.92
CA ALA A 110 -10.78 31.60 -13.00
C ALA A 110 -10.34 31.12 -14.38
N CYS A 111 -9.75 29.93 -14.41
CA CYS A 111 -9.61 29.19 -15.65
C CYS A 111 -9.85 27.70 -15.42
N GLY A 112 -10.14 27.01 -16.50
CA GLY A 112 -10.28 25.57 -16.44
C GLY A 112 -10.86 24.97 -17.71
N LEU A 113 -11.20 23.69 -17.58
CA LEU A 113 -11.76 22.88 -18.65
C LEU A 113 -13.23 22.62 -18.40
N CYS A 114 -13.99 22.64 -19.48
CA CYS A 114 -15.36 22.19 -19.55
C CYS A 114 -15.42 21.09 -20.61
N ILE A 115 -15.82 19.90 -20.20
CA ILE A 115 -15.88 18.71 -21.06
C ILE A 115 -17.35 18.31 -21.20
N ASP A 116 -17.85 18.31 -22.43
CA ASP A 116 -19.11 17.64 -22.77
C ASP A 116 -18.86 16.14 -22.78
N THR A 117 -19.30 15.44 -21.74
CA THR A 117 -18.99 14.01 -21.56
C THR A 117 -19.63 13.15 -22.64
N THR A 118 -20.75 13.58 -23.22
CA THR A 118 -21.43 12.86 -24.31
C THR A 118 -20.61 12.96 -25.60
N ALA A 119 -20.16 14.17 -25.94
CA ALA A 119 -19.29 14.38 -27.11
C ALA A 119 -17.90 13.77 -26.90
N ALA A 120 -17.36 13.80 -25.68
CA ALA A 120 -16.08 13.20 -25.33
C ALA A 120 -16.04 11.69 -25.60
N MET A 121 -17.11 10.96 -25.28
CA MET A 121 -17.22 9.52 -25.54
C MET A 121 -17.23 9.17 -27.03
N ALA A 122 -17.68 10.09 -27.89
CA ALA A 122 -17.69 9.92 -29.35
C ALA A 122 -16.44 10.48 -30.03
N SER A 123 -15.54 11.13 -29.29
CA SER A 123 -14.36 11.79 -29.83
C SER A 123 -13.21 10.81 -30.09
N ARG A 124 -12.29 11.19 -31.00
CA ARG A 124 -11.04 10.45 -31.25
C ARG A 124 -10.10 10.47 -30.04
N ASP A 125 -10.29 11.41 -29.12
CA ASP A 125 -9.45 11.63 -27.94
C ASP A 125 -10.02 10.98 -26.66
N ARG A 126 -10.98 10.06 -26.80
CA ARG A 126 -11.70 9.42 -25.68
C ARG A 126 -10.78 8.86 -24.60
N GLU A 127 -9.66 8.24 -24.97
CA GLU A 127 -8.71 7.63 -24.01
C GLU A 127 -8.02 8.69 -23.14
N ALA A 128 -7.53 9.76 -23.76
CA ALA A 128 -6.91 10.87 -23.06
C ALA A 128 -7.92 11.62 -22.17
N LEU A 129 -9.15 11.82 -22.65
CA LEU A 129 -10.24 12.41 -21.85
C LEU A 129 -10.63 11.52 -20.67
N GLY A 130 -10.64 10.19 -20.86
CA GLY A 130 -10.86 9.23 -19.80
C GLY A 130 -9.85 9.38 -18.65
N THR A 131 -8.59 9.63 -18.97
CA THR A 131 -7.54 9.85 -17.96
C THR A 131 -7.81 11.10 -17.11
N ILE A 132 -8.22 12.20 -17.74
CA ILE A 132 -8.59 13.44 -17.03
C ILE A 132 -9.80 13.21 -16.12
N LEU A 133 -10.82 12.49 -16.62
CA LEU A 133 -12.04 12.18 -15.87
C LEU A 133 -11.79 11.23 -14.69
N CYS A 134 -10.87 10.26 -14.83
CA CYS A 134 -10.54 9.30 -13.76
C CYS A 134 -9.75 9.91 -12.60
N GLN A 135 -9.14 11.09 -12.76
CA GLN A 135 -8.42 11.76 -11.68
C GLN A 135 -9.35 12.41 -10.65
N ASP A 136 -10.67 12.41 -10.88
CA ASP A 136 -11.62 13.19 -10.10
C ASP A 136 -12.93 12.42 -9.85
N ALA A 137 -12.87 11.45 -8.93
CA ALA A 137 -14.00 10.58 -8.57
C ALA A 137 -15.05 11.24 -7.64
N GLY A 138 -15.04 12.56 -7.49
CA GLY A 138 -15.71 13.27 -6.39
C GLY A 138 -17.08 13.91 -6.69
N ASP A 139 -17.41 14.25 -7.93
CA ASP A 139 -18.61 15.04 -8.25
C ASP A 139 -19.43 14.42 -9.40
N ASN A 140 -20.73 14.25 -9.14
CA ASN A 140 -21.78 13.69 -10.01
C ASN A 140 -21.51 13.75 -11.53
N HIS A 141 -21.18 12.60 -12.12
CA HIS A 141 -21.08 12.39 -13.57
C HIS A 141 -22.45 12.43 -14.31
N ASP A 142 -23.54 12.71 -13.62
CA ASP A 142 -24.91 12.48 -14.11
C ASP A 142 -25.52 13.65 -14.91
N THR A 143 -24.72 14.66 -15.26
CA THR A 143 -25.22 15.90 -15.90
C THR A 143 -24.75 16.13 -17.35
N GLY A 144 -24.05 15.16 -17.95
CA GLY A 144 -23.53 15.30 -19.32
C GLY A 144 -22.40 16.34 -19.47
N LEU A 145 -21.95 16.94 -18.37
CA LEU A 145 -20.95 18.00 -18.32
C LEU A 145 -19.96 17.74 -17.18
N PHE A 146 -18.67 17.88 -17.45
CA PHE A 146 -17.62 17.84 -16.44
C PHE A 146 -16.88 19.19 -16.41
N LEU A 147 -16.84 19.82 -15.23
CA LEU A 147 -16.21 21.11 -15.01
C LEU A 147 -14.98 20.95 -14.11
N TYR A 148 -13.80 21.24 -14.66
CA TYR A 148 -12.53 21.23 -13.92
C TYR A 148 -11.98 22.65 -13.87
N GLN A 149 -12.39 23.42 -12.86
CA GLN A 149 -12.12 24.86 -12.79
C GLN A 149 -11.54 25.29 -11.44
N TYR A 150 -10.49 26.11 -11.51
CA TYR A 150 -9.90 26.77 -10.35
C TYR A 150 -9.98 28.29 -10.52
N GLY A 151 -10.21 28.96 -9.41
CA GLY A 151 -10.41 30.40 -9.34
C GLY A 151 -9.53 31.06 -8.30
N LEU A 152 -9.00 32.24 -8.66
CA LEU A 152 -8.39 33.20 -7.76
C LEU A 152 -9.47 34.18 -7.30
N ILE A 153 -9.54 34.38 -5.98
CA ILE A 153 -10.48 35.29 -5.34
C ILE A 153 -9.73 36.55 -4.91
N PHE A 154 -10.33 37.70 -5.20
CA PHE A 154 -9.83 39.01 -4.77
C PHE A 154 -10.95 39.81 -4.10
N ASP A 155 -10.62 40.56 -3.05
CA ASP A 155 -11.61 41.25 -2.23
C ASP A 155 -12.24 42.46 -2.93
N SER A 156 -11.55 43.08 -3.89
CA SER A 156 -12.13 44.21 -4.62
C SER A 156 -13.19 43.76 -5.64
N PRO A 157 -14.24 44.58 -5.86
CA PRO A 157 -15.29 44.26 -6.83
C PRO A 157 -14.78 44.32 -8.27
N PRO A 158 -15.35 43.53 -9.19
CA PRO A 158 -14.86 43.40 -10.55
C PRO A 158 -15.03 44.70 -11.37
N ALA A 159 -13.91 45.24 -11.86
CA ALA A 159 -13.92 46.39 -12.75
C ALA A 159 -13.88 45.97 -14.23
N PHE A 160 -15.03 45.92 -14.90
CA PHE A 160 -15.17 45.57 -16.33
C PHE A 160 -14.78 46.72 -17.28
N SER A 161 -13.56 47.24 -17.12
CA SER A 161 -13.03 48.41 -17.85
C SER A 161 -12.70 48.15 -19.33
N THR A 162 -12.57 46.88 -19.71
CA THR A 162 -12.27 46.42 -21.07
C THR A 162 -12.89 45.05 -21.30
N ARG A 163 -13.00 44.62 -22.56
CA ARG A 163 -13.34 43.23 -22.92
C ARG A 163 -12.11 42.32 -23.02
N ASP A 164 -10.91 42.88 -22.87
CA ASP A 164 -9.66 42.13 -22.83
C ASP A 164 -9.47 41.48 -21.45
N ILE A 165 -9.80 40.20 -21.37
CA ILE A 165 -9.76 39.40 -20.14
C ILE A 165 -8.33 39.29 -19.60
N SER A 166 -7.34 39.10 -20.47
CA SER A 166 -5.95 39.00 -20.08
C SER A 166 -5.49 40.28 -19.37
N ARG A 167 -5.91 41.44 -19.89
CA ARG A 167 -5.64 42.73 -19.27
C ARG A 167 -6.39 42.93 -17.95
N LEU A 168 -7.65 42.50 -17.85
CA LEU A 168 -8.42 42.56 -16.61
C LEU A 168 -7.75 41.73 -15.50
N VAL A 169 -7.43 40.48 -15.80
CA VAL A 169 -6.80 39.56 -14.85
C VAL A 169 -5.43 40.08 -14.41
N ALA A 170 -4.57 40.48 -15.36
CA ALA A 170 -3.24 40.99 -15.04
C ALA A 170 -3.32 42.28 -14.19
N ALA A 171 -4.27 43.18 -14.49
CA ALA A 171 -4.47 44.40 -13.72
C ALA A 171 -4.93 44.10 -12.28
N THR A 172 -5.84 43.14 -12.08
CA THR A 172 -6.31 42.73 -10.75
C THR A 172 -5.19 42.07 -9.94
N VAL A 173 -4.48 41.11 -10.54
CA VAL A 173 -3.33 40.41 -9.91
C VAL A 173 -2.23 41.40 -9.50
N ALA A 174 -2.00 42.46 -10.28
CA ALA A 174 -1.01 43.49 -9.97
C ALA A 174 -1.47 44.49 -8.90
N LYS A 175 -2.78 44.64 -8.69
CA LYS A 175 -3.37 45.68 -7.83
C LYS A 175 -3.50 45.23 -6.38
N GLU A 176 -3.86 43.97 -6.14
CA GLU A 176 -4.11 43.46 -4.79
C GLU A 176 -3.69 41.99 -4.65
N PRO A 177 -3.33 41.54 -3.44
CA PRO A 177 -3.00 40.14 -3.21
C PRO A 177 -4.22 39.25 -3.40
N CYS A 178 -3.97 38.02 -3.89
CA CYS A 178 -5.02 37.01 -3.98
C CYS A 178 -5.40 36.54 -2.57
N THR A 179 -6.70 36.61 -2.26
CA THR A 179 -7.25 36.20 -0.96
C THR A 179 -7.39 34.68 -0.87
N ASP A 180 -7.76 34.02 -1.97
CA ASP A 180 -7.90 32.56 -1.98
C ASP A 180 -7.74 31.93 -3.38
N LEU A 181 -7.30 30.67 -3.40
CA LEU A 181 -7.25 29.80 -4.58
C LEU A 181 -8.17 28.60 -4.34
N VAL A 182 -9.28 28.56 -5.08
CA VAL A 182 -10.37 27.61 -4.83
C VAL A 182 -10.72 26.80 -6.06
N ARG A 183 -11.12 25.53 -5.85
CA ARG A 183 -11.84 24.77 -6.86
C ARG A 183 -13.28 25.27 -6.89
N LEU A 184 -13.80 25.56 -8.08
CA LEU A 184 -15.16 26.06 -8.23
C LEU A 184 -16.14 24.90 -8.34
N SER A 185 -17.20 24.94 -7.52
CA SER A 185 -18.33 24.01 -7.65
C SER A 185 -19.16 24.36 -8.90
N PRO A 186 -19.77 23.39 -9.59
CA PRO A 186 -20.75 23.63 -10.64
C PRO A 186 -21.89 24.58 -10.22
N ALA A 187 -22.24 24.62 -8.93
CA ALA A 187 -23.27 25.48 -8.36
C ALA A 187 -22.79 26.92 -8.04
N THR A 188 -21.54 27.27 -8.37
CA THR A 188 -21.00 28.62 -8.13
C THR A 188 -21.81 29.66 -8.92
N ARG A 189 -22.35 30.67 -8.24
CA ARG A 189 -23.19 31.71 -8.84
C ARG A 189 -22.39 32.91 -9.33
N ILE A 190 -22.55 33.23 -10.61
CA ILE A 190 -21.91 34.31 -11.33
C ILE A 190 -22.92 35.43 -11.56
N HIS A 191 -22.62 36.66 -11.12
CA HIS A 191 -23.52 37.82 -11.23
C HIS A 191 -23.26 38.66 -12.47
N ARG A 192 -21.99 38.72 -12.90
CA ARG A 192 -21.58 39.27 -14.20
C ARG A 192 -20.26 38.64 -14.59
N ALA A 193 -20.07 38.33 -15.85
CA ALA A 193 -18.81 37.77 -16.32
C ALA A 193 -18.43 38.17 -17.73
N ILE A 194 -17.12 38.23 -17.96
CA ILE A 194 -16.52 38.17 -19.30
C ILE A 194 -15.78 36.84 -19.39
N ILE A 195 -16.07 36.08 -20.45
CA ILE A 195 -15.62 34.70 -20.62
C ILE A 195 -14.87 34.61 -21.94
N GLY A 196 -13.62 34.19 -21.87
CA GLY A 196 -12.76 33.93 -23.01
C GLY A 196 -12.78 32.43 -23.26
N ILE A 197 -13.28 32.05 -24.43
CA ILE A 197 -13.48 30.66 -24.80
C ILE A 197 -12.45 30.25 -25.83
N SER A 198 -11.80 29.13 -25.56
CA SER A 198 -10.93 28.45 -26.50
C SER A 198 -11.41 27.03 -26.73
N TYR A 199 -11.63 26.69 -28.00
CA TYR A 199 -11.98 25.35 -28.41
C TYR A 199 -10.71 24.55 -28.65
N LEU A 200 -10.52 23.46 -27.92
CA LEU A 200 -9.33 22.63 -28.07
C LEU A 200 -9.56 21.68 -29.25
N SER A 201 -8.73 21.83 -30.29
CA SER A 201 -8.85 21.09 -31.56
C SER A 201 -8.08 19.77 -31.59
N GLY A 202 -7.35 19.43 -30.53
CA GLY A 202 -6.67 18.15 -30.36
C GLY A 202 -5.86 18.13 -29.06
N MET A 203 -5.62 16.95 -28.53
CA MET A 203 -4.71 16.74 -27.40
C MET A 203 -3.39 16.14 -27.90
N GLU A 204 -2.29 16.85 -27.69
CA GLU A 204 -0.96 16.29 -27.92
C GLU A 204 -0.58 15.40 -26.74
N ASN A 205 -0.51 14.09 -27.00
CA ASN A 205 0.12 13.17 -26.08
C ASN A 205 1.63 13.38 -26.26
N THR A 206 2.29 13.99 -25.28
CA THR A 206 3.76 14.01 -25.26
C THR A 206 4.24 12.56 -25.30
N GLU A 207 5.35 12.31 -26.01
CA GLU A 207 5.93 10.95 -26.08
C GLU A 207 6.06 10.41 -24.66
N GLN A 208 5.23 9.40 -24.37
CA GLN A 208 5.17 8.82 -23.05
C GLN A 208 6.50 8.10 -22.82
N MET A 209 7.10 8.28 -21.64
CA MET A 209 8.29 7.55 -21.24
C MET A 209 8.12 6.07 -21.58
N PRO A 210 8.94 5.50 -22.48
CA PRO A 210 8.84 4.11 -22.88
C PRO A 210 9.13 3.19 -21.69
N ILE A 211 8.37 2.11 -21.62
CA ILE A 211 8.49 1.07 -20.59
C ILE A 211 8.61 -0.26 -21.33
N TRP A 212 9.72 -0.96 -21.14
CA TRP A 212 9.91 -2.32 -21.64
C TRP A 212 9.79 -3.31 -20.49
N ILE A 213 8.97 -4.35 -20.66
CA ILE A 213 8.83 -5.44 -19.69
C ILE A 213 9.50 -6.68 -20.27
N ASN A 214 10.54 -7.16 -19.61
CA ASN A 214 11.30 -8.35 -20.01
C ASN A 214 10.81 -9.57 -19.21
N GLY A 215 9.70 -10.16 -19.66
CA GLY A 215 9.07 -11.34 -19.05
C GLY A 215 7.56 -11.29 -19.12
N GLU A 216 6.91 -12.38 -18.70
CA GLU A 216 5.45 -12.41 -18.58
C GLU A 216 4.99 -11.70 -17.30
N CYS A 217 3.95 -10.86 -17.42
CA CYS A 217 3.38 -10.17 -16.28
C CYS A 217 1.83 -10.20 -16.32
N PRO A 218 1.22 -11.32 -15.93
CA PRO A 218 -0.24 -11.40 -15.78
C PRO A 218 -0.73 -10.34 -14.77
N GLY A 219 -1.71 -9.53 -15.16
CA GLY A 219 -2.27 -8.48 -14.30
C GLY A 219 -1.73 -7.07 -14.56
N TRP A 220 -0.73 -6.90 -15.43
CA TRP A 220 -0.33 -5.58 -15.91
C TRP A 220 -1.51 -4.88 -16.60
N ASN A 221 -1.69 -3.59 -16.33
CA ASN A 221 -2.78 -2.78 -16.88
C ASN A 221 -2.37 -1.31 -17.06
N LYS A 222 -3.22 -0.52 -17.71
CA LYS A 222 -2.93 0.89 -18.03
C LYS A 222 -2.77 1.78 -16.79
N THR A 223 -3.45 1.46 -15.70
CA THR A 223 -3.31 2.17 -14.43
C THR A 223 -1.94 1.94 -13.82
N TYR A 224 -1.47 0.68 -13.79
CA TYR A 224 -0.11 0.33 -13.36
C TYR A 224 0.97 0.95 -14.24
N GLU A 225 0.76 1.00 -15.54
CA GLU A 225 1.66 1.70 -16.47
C GLU A 225 1.76 3.20 -16.12
N THR A 226 0.65 3.83 -15.75
CA THR A 226 0.62 5.26 -15.36
C THR A 226 1.31 5.48 -14.01
N ILE A 227 0.98 4.67 -12.99
CA ILE A 227 1.65 4.72 -11.67
C ILE A 227 3.15 4.52 -11.83
N THR A 228 3.59 3.58 -12.68
CA THR A 228 5.00 3.34 -12.95
C THR A 228 5.71 4.59 -13.45
N ARG A 229 5.06 5.39 -14.32
CA ARG A 229 5.65 6.65 -14.77
C ARG A 229 5.74 7.70 -13.67
N TRP A 230 4.73 7.77 -12.80
CA TRP A 230 4.70 8.72 -11.69
C TRP A 230 5.78 8.43 -10.65
N LEU A 231 6.05 7.15 -10.38
CA LEU A 231 7.13 6.70 -9.50
C LEU A 231 8.54 7.06 -10.00
N HIS A 232 8.71 7.40 -11.29
CA HIS A 232 10.02 7.66 -11.90
C HIS A 232 10.10 9.05 -12.55
N PRO A 233 9.90 10.14 -11.79
CA PRO A 233 9.91 11.48 -12.34
C PRO A 233 11.29 11.82 -12.92
N GLY A 234 11.31 12.37 -14.14
CA GLY A 234 12.55 12.81 -14.80
C GLY A 234 13.39 11.70 -15.43
N CYS A 235 12.87 10.46 -15.49
CA CYS A 235 13.45 9.39 -16.29
C CYS A 235 13.03 9.51 -17.77
N THR A 236 13.88 9.02 -18.67
CA THR A 236 13.66 9.02 -20.12
C THR A 236 13.16 7.68 -20.63
N ASP A 237 13.55 6.58 -19.98
CA ASP A 237 13.13 5.23 -20.30
C ASP A 237 13.25 4.28 -19.11
N LEU A 238 12.44 3.23 -19.11
CA LEU A 238 12.39 2.19 -18.08
C LEU A 238 12.47 0.78 -18.67
N GLU A 239 13.30 -0.06 -18.08
CA GLU A 239 13.30 -1.51 -18.27
C GLU A 239 12.86 -2.20 -16.96
N LEU A 240 11.81 -3.01 -17.06
CA LEU A 240 11.20 -3.75 -15.97
C LEU A 240 11.46 -5.25 -16.17
N VAL A 241 12.03 -5.90 -15.15
CA VAL A 241 12.18 -7.35 -15.11
C VAL A 241 11.29 -7.87 -13.98
N PRO A 242 10.24 -8.65 -14.26
CA PRO A 242 9.39 -9.23 -13.22
C PRO A 242 10.22 -10.06 -12.23
N LEU A 243 9.99 -9.86 -10.95
CA LEU A 243 10.57 -10.68 -9.88
C LEU A 243 9.51 -11.67 -9.41
N THR A 244 9.86 -12.96 -9.38
CA THR A 244 9.02 -14.00 -8.79
C THR A 244 9.14 -13.96 -7.28
N GLY A 245 8.05 -13.69 -6.57
CA GLY A 245 8.04 -13.70 -5.11
C GLY A 245 6.88 -12.90 -4.52
N GLY A 246 5.79 -13.58 -4.18
CA GLY A 246 4.67 -13.00 -3.42
C GLY A 246 3.35 -13.69 -3.72
N TYR A 247 2.74 -14.32 -2.71
CA TYR A 247 1.36 -14.86 -2.79
C TYR A 247 0.28 -13.77 -2.65
N SER A 248 0.70 -12.50 -2.60
CA SER A 248 -0.11 -11.31 -2.29
C SER A 248 -0.90 -10.73 -3.47
N GLY A 249 -0.75 -11.30 -4.67
CA GLY A 249 -1.39 -10.76 -5.87
C GLY A 249 -0.83 -9.41 -6.34
N THR A 250 0.32 -8.99 -5.80
CA THR A 250 1.05 -7.79 -6.22
C THR A 250 2.07 -8.11 -7.31
N LEU A 251 2.32 -7.17 -8.22
CA LEU A 251 3.38 -7.27 -9.23
C LEU A 251 4.66 -6.68 -8.66
N VAL A 252 5.78 -7.38 -8.77
CA VAL A 252 7.08 -6.91 -8.29
C VAL A 252 8.06 -6.92 -9.45
N PHE A 253 8.82 -5.84 -9.60
CA PHE A 253 9.78 -5.67 -10.69
C PHE A 253 11.12 -5.18 -10.15
N ARG A 254 12.21 -5.68 -10.74
CA ARG A 254 13.47 -4.95 -10.76
C ARG A 254 13.37 -3.90 -11.86
N VAL A 255 13.72 -2.66 -11.53
CA VAL A 255 13.65 -1.51 -12.43
C VAL A 255 15.05 -1.02 -12.75
N SER A 256 15.34 -0.84 -14.03
CA SER A 256 16.50 -0.09 -14.53
C SER A 256 15.98 1.13 -15.28
N ALA A 257 16.52 2.31 -14.98
CA ALA A 257 16.05 3.56 -15.57
C ALA A 257 17.22 4.41 -16.06
N ARG A 258 16.95 5.31 -17.01
CA ARG A 258 17.87 6.40 -17.40
C ARG A 258 17.27 7.75 -17.05
N ASP A 259 18.07 8.64 -16.50
CA ASP A 259 17.64 10.01 -16.23
C ASP A 259 17.54 10.87 -17.51
N SER A 260 17.02 12.09 -17.38
CA SER A 260 16.96 13.10 -18.46
C SER A 260 18.30 13.49 -19.10
N ARG A 261 19.44 13.09 -18.51
CA ARG A 261 20.78 13.29 -19.06
C ARG A 261 21.36 12.01 -19.66
N GLY A 262 20.56 10.95 -19.77
CA GLY A 262 20.96 9.65 -20.31
C GLY A 262 21.82 8.81 -19.38
N ARG A 263 21.91 9.15 -18.08
CA ARG A 263 22.69 8.39 -17.10
C ARG A 263 21.85 7.25 -16.56
N LEU A 264 22.43 6.06 -16.50
CA LEU A 264 21.81 4.91 -15.84
C LEU A 264 21.71 5.19 -14.33
N THR A 265 20.52 4.98 -13.78
CA THR A 265 20.30 5.02 -12.33
C THR A 265 20.72 3.70 -11.71
N MET A 266 20.90 3.68 -10.38
CA MET A 266 20.98 2.42 -9.67
C MET A 266 19.70 1.61 -9.89
N PRO A 267 19.77 0.26 -9.93
CA PRO A 267 18.58 -0.57 -9.95
C PRO A 267 17.69 -0.27 -8.75
N LEU A 268 16.39 -0.33 -8.96
CA LEU A 268 15.36 -0.16 -7.95
C LEU A 268 14.44 -1.39 -7.94
N VAL A 269 13.61 -1.54 -6.90
CA VAL A 269 12.56 -2.56 -6.86
C VAL A 269 11.21 -1.87 -6.78
N MET A 270 10.32 -2.13 -7.73
CA MET A 270 8.98 -1.56 -7.77
C MET A 270 7.94 -2.62 -7.44
N LYS A 271 7.03 -2.32 -6.51
CA LYS A 271 5.89 -3.16 -6.15
C LYS A 271 4.59 -2.44 -6.50
N LEU A 272 3.68 -3.11 -7.20
CA LEU A 272 2.40 -2.59 -7.66
C LEU A 272 1.27 -3.52 -7.18
N GLY A 273 0.16 -2.95 -6.70
CA GLY A 273 -0.91 -3.75 -6.13
C GLY A 273 -2.17 -2.95 -5.85
N SER A 274 -3.13 -3.60 -5.16
CA SER A 274 -4.29 -2.89 -4.64
C SER A 274 -3.86 -1.88 -3.57
N TRP A 275 -4.53 -0.73 -3.52
CA TRP A 275 -4.20 0.33 -2.57
C TRP A 275 -4.20 -0.15 -1.11
N PRO A 276 -5.16 -0.98 -0.63
CA PRO A 276 -5.13 -1.44 0.75
C PRO A 276 -3.85 -2.20 1.14
N LEU A 277 -3.30 -3.01 0.22
CA LEU A 277 -2.05 -3.74 0.46
C LEU A 277 -0.84 -2.81 0.46
N ILE A 278 -0.77 -1.93 -0.54
CA ILE A 278 0.31 -0.94 -0.68
C ILE A 278 0.32 0.03 0.52
N GLU A 279 -0.84 0.51 0.94
CA GLU A 279 -0.99 1.39 2.10
C GLU A 279 -0.60 0.70 3.41
N ALA A 280 -0.94 -0.58 3.58
CA ALA A 280 -0.53 -1.36 4.74
C ALA A 280 1.00 -1.49 4.81
N GLU A 281 1.66 -1.73 3.68
CA GLU A 281 3.12 -1.82 3.59
C GLU A 281 3.82 -0.48 3.85
N ILE A 282 3.28 0.63 3.32
CA ILE A 282 3.78 1.99 3.60
C ILE A 282 3.67 2.31 5.09
N ARG A 283 2.54 1.96 5.73
CA ARG A 283 2.34 2.14 7.17
C ARG A 283 3.32 1.30 7.98
N GLY A 284 3.42 0.00 7.68
CA GLY A 284 4.37 -0.90 8.33
C GLY A 284 5.81 -0.37 8.25
N TYR A 285 6.24 0.08 7.08
CA TYR A 285 7.55 0.69 6.90
C TYR A 285 7.72 1.99 7.71
N THR A 286 6.76 2.91 7.59
CA THR A 286 6.86 4.25 8.18
C THR A 286 6.85 4.21 9.71
N ASP A 287 5.98 3.38 10.28
CA ASP A 287 5.72 3.34 11.72
C ASP A 287 6.72 2.45 12.46
N HIS A 288 7.24 1.39 11.81
CA HIS A 288 8.04 0.36 12.47
C HIS A 288 9.44 0.15 11.88
N VAL A 289 9.66 0.38 10.59
CA VAL A 289 10.97 0.09 9.97
C VAL A 289 11.87 1.32 10.02
N LYS A 290 11.38 2.44 9.49
CA LYS A 290 12.14 3.67 9.23
C LYS A 290 12.87 4.22 10.45
N ARG A 291 12.34 4.02 11.66
CA ARG A 291 12.94 4.55 12.90
C ARG A 291 13.85 3.57 13.64
N TYR A 292 13.66 2.27 13.45
CA TYR A 292 14.24 1.26 14.36
C TYR A 292 15.24 0.34 13.67
N ILE A 293 15.00 -0.04 12.41
CA ILE A 293 15.81 -1.04 11.69
C ILE A 293 16.15 -0.61 10.24
N GLN A 294 16.09 0.70 9.95
CA GLN A 294 16.24 1.24 8.59
C GLN A 294 17.48 0.74 7.82
N ASN A 295 18.60 0.50 8.52
CA ASN A 295 19.84 0.03 7.88
C ASN A 295 19.78 -1.45 7.44
N ASN A 296 18.80 -2.20 7.96
CA ASN A 296 18.60 -3.62 7.71
C ASN A 296 17.23 -3.90 7.07
N ALA A 297 16.74 -2.96 6.27
CA ALA A 297 15.50 -3.08 5.50
C ALA A 297 15.62 -2.36 4.15
N THR A 298 14.78 -2.72 3.19
CA THR A 298 14.58 -1.90 1.98
C THR A 298 14.00 -0.55 2.35
N GLN A 299 14.44 0.51 1.67
CA GLN A 299 13.99 1.87 1.88
C GLN A 299 13.01 2.29 0.79
N ILE A 300 11.85 2.80 1.21
CA ILE A 300 10.91 3.45 0.30
C ILE A 300 11.52 4.75 -0.22
N ILE A 301 11.63 4.84 -1.55
CA ILE A 301 12.07 6.01 -2.30
C ILE A 301 10.87 6.87 -2.70
N GLU A 302 9.85 6.25 -3.29
CA GLU A 302 8.69 6.95 -3.82
C GLU A 302 7.43 6.07 -3.73
N THR A 303 6.26 6.70 -3.67
CA THR A 303 4.96 6.00 -3.63
C THR A 303 3.92 6.78 -4.42
N ASP A 304 3.04 6.07 -5.14
CA ASP A 304 1.96 6.69 -5.91
C ASP A 304 0.68 5.86 -5.91
N ARG A 305 -0.44 6.50 -6.25
CA ARG A 305 -1.77 5.91 -6.23
C ARG A 305 -2.66 6.45 -7.34
N ILE A 306 -3.45 5.57 -7.95
CA ILE A 306 -4.59 5.91 -8.80
C ILE A 306 -5.78 5.02 -8.43
N GLY A 307 -6.84 5.61 -7.89
CA GLY A 307 -8.05 4.89 -7.47
C GLY A 307 -7.73 3.78 -6.46
N GLU A 308 -8.08 2.53 -6.79
CA GLU A 308 -7.83 1.35 -5.96
C GLU A 308 -6.47 0.68 -6.23
N TYR A 309 -5.59 1.32 -7.02
CA TYR A 309 -4.27 0.80 -7.37
C TYR A 309 -3.17 1.68 -6.76
N GLY A 310 -2.11 1.07 -6.27
CA GLY A 310 -0.95 1.75 -5.70
C GLY A 310 0.36 1.18 -6.19
N GLY A 311 1.43 1.96 -5.98
CA GLY A 311 2.80 1.55 -6.25
C GLY A 311 3.78 2.07 -5.20
N ILE A 312 4.81 1.28 -4.94
CA ILE A 312 5.94 1.61 -4.06
C ILE A 312 7.22 1.36 -4.85
N LEU A 313 8.17 2.28 -4.74
CA LEU A 313 9.52 2.16 -5.27
C LEU A 313 10.51 2.04 -4.11
N TYR A 314 11.30 0.98 -4.11
CA TYR A 314 12.33 0.66 -3.12
C TYR A 314 13.73 0.84 -3.70
N ASN A 315 14.70 1.14 -2.83
CA ASN A 315 16.09 0.94 -3.17
C ASN A 315 16.42 -0.54 -3.38
N PHE A 316 17.40 -0.82 -4.24
CA PHE A 316 17.97 -2.16 -4.33
C PHE A 316 18.96 -2.37 -3.18
N VAL A 317 18.89 -3.55 -2.54
CA VAL A 317 19.75 -3.92 -1.40
C VAL A 317 21.00 -4.67 -1.86
N GLY A 318 22.04 -4.66 -1.03
CA GLY A 318 23.35 -5.27 -1.33
C GLY A 318 24.50 -4.28 -1.26
N ILE A 319 25.54 -4.58 -0.48
CA ILE A 319 26.67 -3.66 -0.28
C ILE A 319 27.47 -3.42 -1.59
N GLY A 320 27.50 -4.39 -2.50
CA GLY A 320 28.11 -4.26 -3.83
C GLY A 320 27.23 -3.53 -4.86
N GLY A 321 26.07 -3.01 -4.46
CA GLY A 321 25.12 -2.38 -5.38
C GLY A 321 24.56 -3.37 -6.41
N ALA A 322 24.46 -2.91 -7.67
CA ALA A 322 23.82 -3.63 -8.78
C ALA A 322 24.46 -5.00 -9.13
N GLU A 323 25.72 -5.21 -8.75
CA GLU A 323 26.45 -6.47 -8.98
C GLU A 323 26.34 -7.45 -7.81
N SER A 324 25.72 -7.04 -6.69
CA SER A 324 25.55 -7.92 -5.54
C SER A 324 24.63 -9.08 -5.90
N ARG A 325 25.07 -10.30 -5.61
CA ARG A 325 24.18 -11.46 -5.61
C ARG A 325 23.34 -11.42 -4.33
N ILE A 326 22.04 -11.22 -4.50
CA ILE A 326 21.05 -11.27 -3.43
C ILE A 326 20.29 -12.59 -3.50
N TYR A 327 20.11 -13.24 -2.36
CA TYR A 327 19.35 -14.47 -2.19
C TYR A 327 18.52 -14.40 -0.89
N SER A 328 17.53 -15.27 -0.73
CA SER A 328 16.75 -15.32 0.51
C SER A 328 17.50 -16.11 1.60
N LEU A 329 17.18 -15.85 2.87
CA LEU A 329 17.64 -16.68 3.97
C LEU A 329 17.19 -18.15 3.79
N GLU A 330 16.09 -18.40 3.07
CA GLU A 330 15.64 -19.76 2.76
C GLU A 330 16.63 -20.46 1.81
N ASP A 331 17.10 -19.79 0.77
CA ASP A 331 18.12 -20.32 -0.15
C ASP A 331 19.41 -20.66 0.60
N TYR A 332 19.81 -19.78 1.52
CA TYR A 332 20.96 -20.00 2.39
C TYR A 332 20.74 -21.19 3.32
N TYR A 333 19.58 -21.24 3.98
CA TYR A 333 19.16 -22.34 4.82
C TYR A 333 19.25 -23.65 4.07
N LEU A 334 18.64 -23.78 2.90
CA LEU A 334 18.59 -25.07 2.18
C LEU A 334 19.98 -25.57 1.73
N SER A 335 20.97 -24.69 1.59
CA SER A 335 22.29 -25.02 1.04
C SER A 335 23.44 -25.16 2.05
N HIS A 336 23.26 -24.80 3.31
CA HIS A 336 24.36 -24.77 4.32
C HIS A 336 24.13 -25.72 5.50
N ALA A 337 25.18 -26.03 6.27
CA ALA A 337 25.08 -26.92 7.43
C ALA A 337 24.49 -26.21 8.68
N PRO A 338 23.95 -26.95 9.68
CA PRO A 338 23.39 -26.34 10.90
C PRO A 338 24.33 -25.35 11.60
N ASP A 339 25.62 -25.66 11.70
CA ASP A 339 26.61 -24.82 12.40
C ASP A 339 26.86 -23.47 11.71
N GLU A 340 26.57 -23.37 10.40
CA GLU A 340 26.65 -22.13 9.63
C GLU A 340 25.34 -21.32 9.74
N ILE A 341 24.21 -22.00 9.90
CA ILE A 341 22.87 -21.38 10.00
C ILE A 341 22.59 -20.78 11.37
N LEU A 342 23.03 -21.42 12.45
CA LEU A 342 22.74 -20.93 13.82
C LEU A 342 23.25 -19.50 14.06
N PRO A 343 24.50 -19.13 13.69
CA PRO A 343 25.00 -17.75 13.81
C PRO A 343 24.21 -16.74 12.97
N VAL A 344 23.62 -17.17 11.85
CA VAL A 344 22.79 -16.32 10.99
C VAL A 344 21.49 -15.94 11.69
N PHE A 345 20.81 -16.90 12.33
CA PHE A 345 19.64 -16.60 13.16
C PHE A 345 20.00 -15.76 14.39
N ASP A 346 21.16 -16.01 15.02
CA ASP A 346 21.66 -15.16 16.10
C ASP A 346 21.83 -13.71 15.61
N SER A 347 22.45 -13.50 14.46
CA SER A 347 22.63 -12.17 13.87
C SER A 347 21.28 -11.50 13.55
N LEU A 348 20.31 -12.25 13.00
CA LEU A 348 18.97 -11.75 12.71
C LEU A 348 18.31 -11.15 13.96
N PHE A 349 18.32 -11.85 15.09
CA PHE A 349 17.67 -11.36 16.31
C PHE A 349 18.54 -10.40 17.14
N ASN A 350 19.86 -10.56 17.14
CA ASN A 350 20.78 -9.81 18.01
C ASN A 350 21.30 -8.52 17.39
N VAL A 351 21.32 -8.44 16.06
CA VAL A 351 21.90 -7.32 15.32
C VAL A 351 20.81 -6.64 14.50
N VAL A 352 20.18 -7.38 13.59
CA VAL A 352 19.22 -6.83 12.62
C VAL A 352 17.94 -6.36 13.28
N LEU A 353 17.30 -7.22 14.08
CA LEU A 353 16.03 -6.93 14.75
C LEU A 353 16.20 -6.40 16.17
N LYS A 354 17.43 -6.05 16.57
CA LYS A 354 17.73 -5.54 17.91
C LYS A 354 16.87 -4.32 18.25
N GLY A 355 16.71 -3.38 17.30
CA GLY A 355 15.91 -2.18 17.49
C GLY A 355 14.43 -2.45 17.78
N TRP A 356 13.92 -3.62 17.39
CA TRP A 356 12.56 -4.05 17.69
C TRP A 356 12.49 -4.77 19.05
N TYR A 357 13.39 -5.69 19.37
CA TYR A 357 13.25 -6.51 20.57
C TYR A 357 13.97 -6.01 21.83
N ALA A 358 14.77 -4.94 21.74
CA ALA A 358 15.57 -4.47 22.87
C ALA A 358 14.78 -3.72 23.96
N GLU A 359 13.65 -3.09 23.63
CA GLU A 359 12.86 -2.28 24.57
C GLU A 359 11.36 -2.67 24.55
N PRO A 360 11.02 -3.92 24.93
CA PRO A 360 9.63 -4.38 24.88
C PRO A 360 8.78 -3.71 25.97
N LYS A 361 7.50 -3.50 25.66
CA LYS A 361 6.55 -2.88 26.59
C LYS A 361 5.52 -3.88 27.05
N ARG A 362 5.27 -3.94 28.36
CA ARG A 362 4.19 -4.78 28.89
C ARG A 362 2.83 -4.15 28.58
N LYS A 363 1.91 -4.96 28.07
CA LYS A 363 0.57 -4.56 27.62
C LYS A 363 -0.43 -5.67 27.92
N GLU A 364 -1.68 -5.27 28.14
CA GLU A 364 -2.82 -6.20 28.14
C GLU A 364 -3.24 -6.45 26.70
N ILE A 365 -2.99 -7.66 26.19
CA ILE A 365 -3.33 -8.06 24.82
C ILE A 365 -4.31 -9.23 24.87
N ALA A 366 -5.40 -9.13 24.10
CA ALA A 366 -6.31 -10.25 23.88
C ALA A 366 -5.70 -11.27 22.90
N LEU A 367 -4.82 -12.14 23.39
CA LEU A 367 -4.06 -13.07 22.53
C LEU A 367 -4.95 -14.02 21.73
N TYR A 368 -6.09 -14.46 22.29
CA TYR A 368 -7.06 -15.26 21.56
C TYR A 368 -7.60 -14.54 20.33
N GLN A 369 -7.90 -13.24 20.44
CA GLN A 369 -8.32 -12.41 19.31
C GLN A 369 -7.16 -12.15 18.34
N GLU A 370 -5.96 -11.85 18.86
CA GLU A 370 -4.77 -11.54 18.06
C GLU A 370 -4.34 -12.72 17.16
N TYR A 371 -4.53 -13.95 17.64
CA TYR A 371 -4.21 -15.20 16.95
C TYR A 371 -5.42 -15.89 16.30
N ASN A 372 -6.58 -15.24 16.24
CA ASN A 372 -7.76 -15.77 15.56
C ASN A 372 -7.69 -15.59 14.03
N ARG A 373 -6.63 -16.11 13.40
CA ARG A 373 -6.39 -16.01 11.94
C ARG A 373 -6.11 -17.39 11.35
N PHE A 374 -7.18 -18.13 11.07
CA PHE A 374 -7.13 -19.42 10.39
C PHE A 374 -7.40 -19.24 8.89
N TRP A 375 -6.34 -19.26 8.09
CA TRP A 375 -6.42 -19.01 6.65
C TRP A 375 -7.16 -20.14 5.95
N LYS A 376 -8.15 -19.80 5.12
CA LYS A 376 -9.01 -20.77 4.41
C LYS A 376 -9.54 -21.87 5.35
N TYR A 377 -10.07 -21.48 6.52
CA TYR A 377 -10.53 -22.40 7.56
C TYR A 377 -11.52 -23.48 7.07
N GLU A 378 -12.39 -23.17 6.09
CA GLU A 378 -13.27 -24.19 5.50
C GLU A 378 -12.50 -25.33 4.81
N LEU A 379 -11.35 -25.07 4.18
CA LEU A 379 -10.48 -26.12 3.65
C LEU A 379 -9.90 -26.99 4.76
N ILE A 380 -9.55 -26.37 5.90
CA ILE A 380 -9.05 -27.08 7.08
C ILE A 380 -10.14 -28.04 7.61
N ARG A 381 -11.38 -27.55 7.74
CA ARG A 381 -12.54 -28.36 8.16
C ARG A 381 -12.81 -29.52 7.20
N GLU A 382 -12.81 -29.23 5.90
CA GLU A 382 -13.05 -30.26 4.88
C GLU A 382 -11.96 -31.33 4.88
N TYR A 383 -10.68 -30.92 4.94
CA TYR A 383 -9.55 -31.84 5.01
C TYR A 383 -9.64 -32.72 6.26
N ALA A 384 -9.87 -32.13 7.43
CA ALA A 384 -9.96 -32.86 8.69
C ALA A 384 -11.14 -33.85 8.73
N ARG A 385 -12.29 -33.46 8.19
CA ARG A 385 -13.45 -34.37 8.05
C ARG A 385 -13.14 -35.54 7.13
N THR A 386 -12.50 -35.27 6.00
CA THR A 386 -12.24 -36.27 4.95
C THR A 386 -11.19 -37.28 5.38
N TRP A 387 -10.07 -36.80 5.94
CA TRP A 387 -8.91 -37.62 6.23
C TRP A 387 -8.89 -38.18 7.65
N PHE A 388 -9.48 -37.47 8.62
CA PHE A 388 -9.47 -37.87 10.03
C PHE A 388 -10.86 -38.18 10.59
N GLY A 389 -11.92 -38.00 9.80
CA GLY A 389 -13.30 -38.17 10.29
C GLY A 389 -13.70 -37.19 11.38
N ALA A 390 -12.92 -36.13 11.60
CA ALA A 390 -13.11 -35.20 12.71
C ALA A 390 -14.13 -34.10 12.34
N THR A 391 -15.03 -33.80 13.27
CA THR A 391 -15.99 -32.69 13.16
C THR A 391 -15.86 -31.76 14.36
N PRO A 392 -16.29 -30.49 14.27
CA PRO A 392 -16.20 -29.55 15.38
C PRO A 392 -17.05 -29.90 16.62
N ASP A 393 -17.95 -30.89 16.50
CA ASP A 393 -18.78 -31.36 17.62
C ASP A 393 -18.10 -32.49 18.42
N MET A 394 -16.99 -33.04 17.91
CA MET A 394 -16.16 -34.00 18.64
C MET A 394 -15.15 -33.24 19.51
N GLU A 395 -15.23 -33.34 20.84
CA GLU A 395 -14.29 -32.68 21.75
C GLU A 395 -12.86 -33.26 21.64
N GLU A 396 -12.77 -34.57 21.44
CA GLU A 396 -11.51 -35.31 21.42
C GLU A 396 -11.39 -36.20 20.17
N ILE A 397 -10.14 -36.46 19.77
CA ILE A 397 -9.72 -37.34 18.67
C ILE A 397 -8.62 -38.28 19.15
N ASP A 398 -8.48 -39.44 18.51
CA ASP A 398 -7.36 -40.35 18.73
C ASP A 398 -6.20 -39.99 17.80
N LEU A 399 -5.02 -39.77 18.39
CA LEU A 399 -3.81 -39.50 17.63
C LEU A 399 -3.02 -40.80 17.37
N PRO A 400 -2.34 -40.90 16.21
CA PRO A 400 -1.52 -42.06 15.87
C PRO A 400 -0.25 -42.15 16.73
N PHE A 401 0.61 -43.15 16.46
CA PHE A 401 1.95 -43.31 17.04
C PHE A 401 1.96 -43.45 18.58
N GLY A 402 0.86 -43.92 19.16
CA GLY A 402 0.74 -44.05 20.62
C GLY A 402 0.60 -42.72 21.37
N LEU A 403 0.31 -41.61 20.67
CA LEU A 403 0.09 -40.28 21.29
C LEU A 403 -1.25 -40.16 22.03
N GLY A 404 -2.10 -41.18 21.89
CA GLY A 404 -3.35 -41.35 22.62
C GLY A 404 -4.42 -40.31 22.27
N ARG A 405 -5.45 -40.25 23.12
CA ARG A 405 -6.57 -39.33 22.94
C ARG A 405 -6.18 -37.88 23.21
N SER A 406 -6.64 -36.95 22.40
CA SER A 406 -6.25 -35.53 22.43
C SER A 406 -7.39 -34.60 22.07
N VAL A 407 -7.23 -33.30 22.33
CA VAL A 407 -8.23 -32.28 22.01
C VAL A 407 -8.33 -32.11 20.49
N ASN A 408 -9.56 -32.10 19.98
CA ASN A 408 -9.81 -31.82 18.58
C ASN A 408 -9.58 -30.31 18.26
N PRO A 409 -8.66 -29.97 17.34
CA PRO A 409 -8.42 -28.58 16.96
C PRO A 409 -9.67 -27.85 16.47
N LEU A 410 -10.56 -28.51 15.72
CA LEU A 410 -11.79 -27.87 15.21
C LEU A 410 -12.74 -27.51 16.35
N TRP A 411 -12.92 -28.40 17.33
CA TRP A 411 -13.73 -28.13 18.51
C TRP A 411 -13.13 -27.01 19.36
N PHE A 412 -11.80 -26.99 19.53
CA PHE A 412 -11.13 -25.92 20.26
C PHE A 412 -11.37 -24.56 19.60
N VAL A 413 -11.20 -24.47 18.28
CA VAL A 413 -11.40 -23.23 17.52
C VAL A 413 -12.87 -22.79 17.51
N GLU A 414 -13.83 -23.71 17.33
CA GLU A 414 -15.25 -23.34 17.17
C GLU A 414 -16.04 -23.24 18.49
N LYS A 415 -15.61 -23.95 19.54
CA LYS A 415 -16.36 -24.04 20.81
C LYS A 415 -15.63 -23.41 22.00
N VAL A 416 -14.29 -23.44 22.02
CA VAL A 416 -13.50 -22.92 23.16
C VAL A 416 -13.06 -21.47 22.92
N MET A 417 -12.40 -21.19 21.80
CA MET A 417 -11.83 -19.88 21.50
C MET A 417 -12.85 -18.72 21.55
N PRO A 418 -14.09 -18.84 21.02
CA PRO A 418 -15.05 -17.73 21.04
C PRO A 418 -15.36 -17.22 22.44
N GLY A 419 -15.41 -18.12 23.44
CA GLY A 419 -15.63 -17.76 24.85
C GLY A 419 -14.42 -17.09 25.52
N ARG A 420 -13.26 -17.09 24.87
CA ARG A 420 -12.00 -16.52 25.39
C ARG A 420 -11.49 -15.33 24.58
N MET A 421 -12.20 -14.91 23.54
CA MET A 421 -11.76 -13.83 22.62
C MET A 421 -11.42 -12.52 23.32
N SER A 422 -12.19 -12.12 24.33
CA SER A 422 -12.00 -10.86 25.06
C SER A 422 -11.03 -10.97 26.25
N GLN A 423 -10.51 -12.16 26.54
CA GLN A 423 -9.57 -12.35 27.65
C GLN A 423 -8.23 -11.73 27.29
N THR A 424 -7.76 -10.79 28.11
CA THR A 424 -6.45 -10.16 27.97
C THR A 424 -5.42 -10.87 28.83
N LEU A 425 -4.19 -10.91 28.34
CA LEU A 425 -3.01 -11.40 29.05
C LEU A 425 -1.97 -10.28 29.11
N SER A 426 -1.28 -10.20 30.24
CA SER A 426 -0.25 -9.19 30.49
C SER A 426 1.10 -9.61 29.90
N VAL A 427 1.25 -9.40 28.59
CA VAL A 427 2.37 -9.88 27.77
C VAL A 427 3.22 -8.73 27.24
N TYR A 428 4.37 -9.08 26.66
CA TYR A 428 5.24 -8.12 26.02
C TYR A 428 4.80 -7.82 24.57
N GLU A 429 4.73 -6.54 24.26
CA GLU A 429 4.47 -5.98 22.94
C GLU A 429 5.76 -5.35 22.39
N SER A 430 5.99 -5.53 21.09
CA SER A 430 6.91 -4.69 20.33
C SER A 430 6.52 -4.60 18.86
N SER A 431 7.28 -3.82 18.08
CA SER A 431 7.24 -3.90 16.62
C SER A 431 7.64 -5.31 16.20
N VAL A 432 6.79 -5.94 15.40
CA VAL A 432 7.04 -7.27 14.84
C VAL A 432 6.65 -7.29 13.37
N HIS A 433 7.28 -8.18 12.61
CA HIS A 433 7.00 -8.35 11.19
C HIS A 433 5.61 -8.95 10.94
N CYS A 434 5.14 -9.81 11.86
CA CYS A 434 3.92 -10.62 11.81
C CYS A 434 3.89 -11.73 10.74
N ASP A 435 4.64 -11.59 9.66
CA ASP A 435 4.89 -12.63 8.66
C ASP A 435 6.40 -12.91 8.46
N LEU A 436 7.18 -12.93 9.55
CA LEU A 436 8.60 -13.24 9.43
C LEU A 436 8.80 -14.71 9.03
N ASN A 437 9.23 -14.90 7.79
CA ASN A 437 9.70 -16.18 7.26
C ASN A 437 11.03 -15.97 6.53
N MET A 438 11.73 -17.04 6.18
CA MET A 438 13.07 -16.93 5.59
C MET A 438 13.09 -16.31 4.18
N LYS A 439 11.95 -16.26 3.46
CA LYS A 439 11.84 -15.55 2.17
C LYS A 439 11.78 -14.03 2.34
N ASN A 440 11.28 -13.57 3.48
CA ASN A 440 11.20 -12.14 3.82
C ASN A 440 12.51 -11.58 4.42
N VAL A 441 13.58 -12.38 4.42
CA VAL A 441 14.93 -11.95 4.81
C VAL A 441 15.85 -12.16 3.62
N LEU A 442 16.33 -11.06 3.03
CA LEU A 442 17.30 -11.05 1.95
C LEU A 442 18.72 -11.01 2.50
N MET A 443 19.64 -11.69 1.82
CA MET A 443 21.04 -11.79 2.17
C MET A 443 21.95 -11.51 0.97
N ASP A 444 23.12 -10.93 1.24
CA ASP A 444 24.22 -10.87 0.28
C ASP A 444 25.35 -11.85 0.63
N GLU A 445 26.35 -11.95 -0.25
CA GLU A 445 27.52 -12.83 -0.10
C GLU A 445 28.37 -12.56 1.15
N LYS A 446 28.19 -11.40 1.79
CA LYS A 446 28.86 -11.01 3.03
C LYS A 446 27.98 -11.22 4.27
N MET A 447 26.84 -11.91 4.10
CA MET A 447 25.85 -12.19 5.15
C MET A 447 25.21 -10.92 5.75
N ASN A 448 25.19 -9.82 5.02
CA ASN A 448 24.36 -8.67 5.39
C ASN A 448 22.90 -9.02 5.13
N MET A 449 22.01 -8.56 6.01
CA MET A 449 20.59 -8.92 5.97
C MET A 449 19.70 -7.70 5.83
N TRP A 450 18.66 -7.85 5.00
CA TRP A 450 17.59 -6.87 4.83
C TRP A 450 16.23 -7.54 4.89
N LEU A 451 15.32 -7.00 5.70
CA LEU A 451 13.93 -7.40 5.70
C LEU A 451 13.15 -6.75 4.56
N ILE A 452 12.12 -7.44 4.10
CA ILE A 452 11.17 -7.00 3.07
C ILE A 452 9.74 -7.41 3.43
N ASP A 453 8.77 -6.83 2.72
CA ASP A 453 7.34 -7.15 2.82
C ASP A 453 6.69 -6.79 4.17
N PHE A 454 6.57 -5.49 4.42
CA PHE A 454 6.10 -4.94 5.69
C PHE A 454 4.57 -4.79 5.80
N ALA A 455 3.80 -5.43 4.94
CA ALA A 455 2.34 -5.25 4.88
C ALA A 455 1.62 -5.65 6.18
N ASP A 456 2.10 -6.67 6.88
CA ASP A 456 1.54 -7.13 8.17
C ASP A 456 2.28 -6.55 9.39
N THR A 457 3.32 -5.72 9.19
CA THR A 457 4.16 -5.20 10.27
C THR A 457 3.36 -4.24 11.16
N LYS A 458 3.36 -4.50 12.48
CA LYS A 458 2.64 -3.69 13.47
C LYS A 458 3.21 -3.90 14.88
N TYR A 459 2.73 -3.12 15.85
CA TYR A 459 2.86 -3.50 17.26
C TYR A 459 1.99 -4.74 17.52
N SER A 460 2.59 -5.78 18.08
CA SER A 460 1.90 -7.01 18.45
C SER A 460 2.73 -7.78 19.48
N HIS A 461 2.23 -8.96 19.86
CA HIS A 461 2.87 -9.87 20.78
C HIS A 461 4.31 -10.18 20.36
N ILE A 462 5.27 -9.94 21.26
CA ILE A 462 6.70 -9.94 20.97
C ILE A 462 7.21 -11.26 20.39
N LEU A 463 6.59 -12.37 20.75
CA LEU A 463 7.00 -13.71 20.33
C LEU A 463 6.54 -14.09 18.92
N ARG A 464 5.70 -13.28 18.28
CA ARG A 464 5.00 -13.64 17.03
C ARG A 464 5.94 -14.09 15.92
N ASP A 465 7.02 -13.35 15.69
CA ASP A 465 7.96 -13.63 14.60
C ASP A 465 8.76 -14.92 14.86
N ILE A 466 9.14 -15.17 16.11
CA ILE A 466 9.83 -16.40 16.52
C ILE A 466 8.90 -17.61 16.36
N ILE A 467 7.64 -17.48 16.80
CA ILE A 467 6.62 -18.51 16.69
C ILE A 467 6.34 -18.84 15.22
N LYS A 468 6.22 -17.82 14.36
CA LYS A 468 6.05 -18.01 12.91
C LYS A 468 7.21 -18.78 12.31
N LEU A 469 8.45 -18.42 12.63
CA LEU A 469 9.65 -19.13 12.16
C LEU A 469 9.68 -20.58 12.66
N GLU A 470 9.36 -20.84 13.93
CA GLU A 470 9.28 -22.21 14.47
C GLU A 470 8.26 -23.06 13.68
N ALA A 471 7.09 -22.49 13.36
CA ALA A 471 6.09 -23.18 12.55
C ALA A 471 6.60 -23.52 11.14
N VAL A 472 7.31 -22.60 10.49
CA VAL A 472 7.94 -22.83 9.17
C VAL A 472 9.03 -23.91 9.27
N MET A 473 9.88 -23.87 10.30
CA MET A 473 10.92 -24.89 10.50
C MET A 473 10.33 -26.29 10.58
N LYS A 474 9.26 -26.46 11.35
CA LYS A 474 8.65 -27.78 11.59
C LYS A 474 7.76 -28.24 10.44
N GLY A 475 6.97 -27.33 9.88
CA GLY A 475 5.93 -27.65 8.90
C GLY A 475 6.42 -27.69 7.45
N GLU A 476 7.40 -26.86 7.10
CA GLU A 476 7.82 -26.66 5.70
C GLU A 476 9.27 -27.09 5.45
N MET A 477 10.19 -26.90 6.41
CA MET A 477 11.61 -27.19 6.22
C MET A 477 12.00 -28.65 6.50
N VAL A 478 11.13 -29.44 7.13
CA VAL A 478 11.32 -30.89 7.31
C VAL A 478 10.58 -31.63 6.18
N PRO A 479 11.29 -32.24 5.23
CA PRO A 479 10.66 -33.00 4.15
C PRO A 479 10.11 -34.32 4.70
N VAL A 480 8.80 -34.40 4.93
CA VAL A 480 8.17 -35.63 5.43
C VAL A 480 7.77 -36.52 4.26
N SER A 481 8.64 -37.48 3.90
CA SER A 481 8.43 -38.37 2.74
C SER A 481 7.91 -39.76 3.09
N SER A 482 7.76 -40.09 4.39
CA SER A 482 7.33 -41.41 4.84
C SER A 482 6.57 -41.36 6.16
N ARG A 483 5.79 -42.41 6.43
CA ARG A 483 5.09 -42.61 7.71
C ARG A 483 6.04 -42.64 8.91
N GLN A 484 7.23 -43.22 8.73
CA GLN A 484 8.26 -43.27 9.78
C GLN A 484 8.79 -41.86 10.10
N THR A 485 9.10 -41.06 9.08
CA THR A 485 9.57 -39.68 9.29
C THR A 485 8.49 -38.83 9.99
N LEU A 486 7.22 -39.05 9.64
CA LEU A 486 6.08 -38.43 10.31
C LEU A 486 5.99 -38.85 11.79
N GLU A 487 6.16 -40.13 12.09
CA GLU A 487 6.18 -40.65 13.46
C GLU A 487 7.30 -40.02 14.29
N GLU A 488 8.53 -40.02 13.76
CA GLU A 488 9.69 -39.42 14.42
C GLU A 488 9.48 -37.92 14.68
N LEU A 489 8.97 -37.18 13.69
CA LEU A 489 8.66 -35.76 13.82
C LEU A 489 7.58 -35.50 14.88
N ALA A 490 6.48 -36.27 14.85
CA ALA A 490 5.36 -36.11 15.79
C ALA A 490 5.77 -36.42 17.23
N LEU A 491 6.55 -37.48 17.45
CA LEU A 491 7.06 -37.84 18.77
C LEU A 491 8.07 -36.84 19.31
N LEU A 492 8.96 -36.33 18.44
CA LEU A 492 9.92 -35.29 18.81
C LEU A 492 9.20 -33.99 19.18
N ASP A 493 8.22 -33.56 18.37
CA ASP A 493 7.46 -32.34 18.64
C ASP A 493 6.60 -32.46 19.90
N ALA A 494 6.03 -33.65 20.18
CA ALA A 494 5.33 -33.92 21.44
C ALA A 494 6.22 -33.67 22.67
N ARG A 495 7.53 -33.98 22.61
CA ARG A 495 8.49 -33.64 23.68
C ARG A 495 8.67 -32.13 23.81
N PHE A 496 8.73 -31.40 22.69
CA PHE A 496 8.86 -29.94 22.68
C PHE A 496 7.60 -29.23 23.20
N LEU A 497 6.42 -29.82 23.00
CA LEU A 497 5.15 -29.31 23.49
C LEU A 497 4.84 -29.72 24.93
N ALA A 498 5.60 -30.64 25.53
CA ALA A 498 5.39 -31.07 26.92
C ALA A 498 5.92 -30.06 27.96
N VAL A 499 6.70 -29.07 27.52
CA VAL A 499 7.28 -28.00 28.34
C VAL A 499 6.19 -27.11 28.95
N ARG A 500 6.41 -26.67 30.19
CA ARG A 500 5.47 -25.85 30.97
C ARG A 500 5.91 -24.40 31.17
N SER A 501 7.12 -24.04 30.74
CA SER A 501 7.67 -22.70 30.86
C SER A 501 8.57 -22.35 29.69
N LEU A 502 8.61 -21.08 29.27
CA LEU A 502 9.57 -20.60 28.28
C LEU A 502 11.04 -20.78 28.71
N THR A 503 11.29 -20.89 30.02
CA THR A 503 12.63 -21.13 30.58
C THR A 503 13.11 -22.57 30.41
N GLU A 504 12.18 -23.52 30.18
CA GLU A 504 12.49 -24.92 29.96
C GLU A 504 12.78 -25.15 28.47
N ILE A 505 14.06 -25.30 28.14
CA ILE A 505 14.49 -25.61 26.78
C ILE A 505 14.67 -27.13 26.65
N PRO A 506 13.90 -27.83 25.80
CA PRO A 506 14.03 -29.28 25.63
C PRO A 506 15.41 -29.70 25.12
N ASP A 507 15.89 -30.86 25.54
CA ASP A 507 17.08 -31.48 24.95
C ASP A 507 16.73 -32.28 23.69
N LEU A 508 17.55 -32.11 22.64
CA LEU A 508 17.50 -33.01 21.48
C LEU A 508 17.92 -34.42 21.90
N PRO A 509 17.29 -35.46 21.34
CA PRO A 509 17.80 -36.81 21.50
C PRO A 509 19.22 -36.90 20.89
N GLY A 510 20.06 -37.79 21.42
CA GLY A 510 21.47 -37.91 21.02
C GLY A 510 21.69 -38.29 19.54
N SER A 511 20.66 -38.79 18.86
CA SER A 511 20.63 -38.98 17.41
C SER A 511 19.22 -38.73 16.88
N ILE A 512 19.07 -37.81 15.93
CA ILE A 512 17.90 -37.67 15.07
C ILE A 512 18.29 -38.28 13.72
N GLY A 513 17.50 -39.23 13.22
CA GLY A 513 17.84 -40.00 12.02
C GLY A 513 17.83 -39.16 10.74
N ASP A 514 16.90 -38.22 10.65
CA ASP A 514 16.76 -37.32 9.50
C ASP A 514 17.60 -36.02 9.69
N PRO A 515 18.56 -35.73 8.80
CA PRO A 515 19.41 -34.54 8.92
C PRO A 515 18.65 -33.20 8.81
N ALA A 516 17.57 -33.15 8.03
CA ALA A 516 16.78 -31.93 7.89
C ALA A 516 15.95 -31.68 9.16
N MET A 517 15.44 -32.74 9.79
CA MET A 517 14.80 -32.69 11.11
C MET A 517 15.78 -32.27 12.21
N ASP A 518 16.99 -32.84 12.26
CA ASP A 518 18.02 -32.43 13.22
C ASP A 518 18.32 -30.93 13.09
N LYS A 519 18.55 -30.48 11.86
CA LYS A 519 18.80 -29.08 11.55
C LYS A 519 17.64 -28.17 11.96
N ALA A 520 16.41 -28.50 11.57
CA ALA A 520 15.23 -27.72 11.90
C ALA A 520 15.06 -27.59 13.41
N PHE A 521 15.22 -28.68 14.17
CA PHE A 521 15.05 -28.65 15.62
C PHE A 521 16.21 -27.97 16.36
N ARG A 522 17.44 -27.98 15.83
CA ARG A 522 18.53 -27.10 16.33
C ARG A 522 18.18 -25.63 16.17
N VAL A 523 17.61 -25.24 15.03
CA VAL A 523 17.13 -23.87 14.80
C VAL A 523 15.97 -23.54 15.74
N VAL A 524 14.99 -24.45 15.91
CA VAL A 524 13.88 -24.28 16.87
C VAL A 524 14.39 -24.08 18.29
N LEU A 525 15.40 -24.83 18.73
CA LEU A 525 16.03 -24.59 20.03
C LEU A 525 16.64 -23.20 20.14
N ASN A 526 17.31 -22.73 19.09
CA ASN A 526 17.87 -21.38 19.09
C ASN A 526 16.77 -20.31 19.15
N LEU A 527 15.72 -20.48 18.36
CA LEU A 527 14.52 -19.63 18.37
C LEU A 527 13.88 -19.57 19.76
N ARG A 528 13.70 -20.71 20.43
CA ARG A 528 13.15 -20.74 21.80
C ARG A 528 14.06 -20.09 22.84
N ARG A 529 15.39 -20.18 22.68
CA ARG A 529 16.33 -19.42 23.53
C ARG A 529 16.18 -17.92 23.33
N HIS A 530 16.00 -17.46 22.09
CA HIS A 530 15.69 -16.06 21.82
C HIS A 530 14.34 -15.65 22.42
N ALA A 531 13.30 -16.47 22.28
CA ALA A 531 11.99 -16.24 22.89
C ALA A 531 12.11 -16.01 24.39
N ASN A 532 12.75 -16.94 25.11
CA ASN A 532 12.95 -16.83 26.55
C ASN A 532 13.72 -15.55 26.95
N ARG A 533 14.68 -15.12 26.13
CA ARG A 533 15.47 -13.92 26.42
C ARG A 533 14.66 -12.62 26.24
N ILE A 534 13.78 -12.56 25.23
CA ILE A 534 13.03 -11.33 24.92
C ILE A 534 11.75 -11.18 25.76
N THR A 535 11.26 -12.25 26.38
CA THR A 535 10.12 -12.20 27.32
C THR A 535 10.51 -11.84 28.74
N VAL A 536 11.78 -11.53 29.01
CA VAL A 536 12.30 -10.99 30.28
C VAL A 536 11.87 -11.82 31.51
N ASP A 537 10.83 -11.40 32.23
CA ASP A 537 10.31 -12.04 33.45
C ASP A 537 9.01 -12.84 33.20
N ASP A 538 8.49 -12.82 31.98
CA ASP A 538 7.35 -13.60 31.57
C ASP A 538 7.80 -14.96 31.05
N HIS A 539 7.31 -16.00 31.73
CA HIS A 539 7.68 -17.38 31.53
C HIS A 539 6.48 -18.26 31.17
N ASP A 540 5.28 -17.67 30.99
CA ASP A 540 4.07 -18.41 30.64
C ASP A 540 4.17 -18.95 29.21
N ILE A 541 4.29 -20.27 29.07
CA ILE A 541 4.39 -20.92 27.77
C ILE A 541 3.07 -20.89 26.99
N THR A 542 1.94 -20.63 27.64
CA THR A 542 0.63 -20.64 26.98
C THR A 542 0.52 -19.56 25.90
N GLN A 543 1.16 -18.40 26.09
CA GLN A 543 1.23 -17.34 25.09
C GLN A 543 1.94 -17.80 23.81
N TYR A 544 2.94 -18.68 23.94
CA TYR A 544 3.69 -19.26 22.84
C TYR A 544 2.83 -20.27 22.07
N TYR A 545 2.15 -21.16 22.80
CA TYR A 545 1.25 -22.15 22.22
C TYR A 545 0.00 -21.53 21.56
N LEU A 546 -0.54 -20.46 22.12
CA LEU A 546 -1.63 -19.69 21.50
C LEU A 546 -1.21 -19.13 20.14
N GLY A 547 0.02 -18.62 20.03
CA GLY A 547 0.54 -18.14 18.77
C GLY A 547 0.89 -19.25 17.78
N LEU A 548 1.37 -20.40 18.26
CA LEU A 548 1.81 -21.51 17.41
C LEU A 548 0.64 -22.23 16.74
N LEU A 549 -0.52 -22.29 17.41
CA LEU A 549 -1.72 -22.97 16.92
C LEU A 549 -2.16 -22.55 15.51
N PRO A 550 -2.43 -21.25 15.21
CA PRO A 550 -2.91 -20.87 13.89
C PRO A 550 -1.90 -21.18 12.78
N TYR A 551 -0.60 -20.95 13.00
CA TYR A 551 0.41 -21.25 11.98
C TYR A 551 0.52 -22.76 11.72
N THR A 552 0.43 -23.58 12.76
CA THR A 552 0.48 -25.05 12.65
C THR A 552 -0.78 -25.60 11.97
N LEU A 553 -1.97 -25.12 12.36
CA LEU A 553 -3.22 -25.61 11.79
C LEU A 553 -3.41 -25.17 10.34
N ASN A 554 -2.87 -23.99 9.96
CA ASN A 554 -2.92 -23.50 8.59
C ASN A 554 -2.15 -24.39 7.59
N LEU A 555 -1.21 -25.24 8.04
CA LEU A 555 -0.52 -26.21 7.17
C LEU A 555 -1.49 -27.08 6.37
N LEU A 556 -2.65 -27.43 6.95
CA LEU A 556 -3.68 -28.22 6.26
C LEU A 556 -4.23 -27.53 5.01
N SER A 557 -4.18 -26.20 4.97
CA SER A 557 -4.66 -25.37 3.85
C SER A 557 -3.61 -25.11 2.77
N TYR A 558 -2.33 -25.44 3.03
CA TYR A 558 -1.23 -25.11 2.13
C TYR A 558 -1.16 -26.10 0.98
N VAL A 559 -0.91 -25.55 -0.22
CA VAL A 559 -0.73 -26.35 -1.45
C VAL A 559 0.74 -26.73 -1.67
N SER A 560 1.67 -26.06 -0.98
CA SER A 560 3.11 -26.28 -1.06
C SER A 560 3.59 -27.50 -0.27
N VAL A 561 2.75 -28.06 0.60
CA VAL A 561 3.10 -29.17 1.51
C VAL A 561 2.34 -30.44 1.12
N ASN A 562 2.96 -31.60 1.37
CA ASN A 562 2.38 -32.90 1.09
C ASN A 562 1.40 -33.37 2.18
N ASP A 563 0.70 -34.48 1.94
CA ASP A 563 -0.31 -35.01 2.88
C ASP A 563 0.28 -35.44 4.23
N TYR A 564 1.52 -35.93 4.28
CA TYR A 564 2.18 -36.26 5.56
C TYR A 564 2.46 -35.01 6.40
N GLN A 565 2.87 -33.90 5.77
CA GLN A 565 3.06 -32.61 6.45
C GLN A 565 1.73 -32.04 6.95
N LYS A 566 0.63 -32.24 6.21
CA LYS A 566 -0.72 -31.87 6.67
C LYS A 566 -1.16 -32.71 7.85
N GLU A 567 -0.91 -34.02 7.82
CA GLU A 567 -1.17 -34.90 8.97
C GLU A 567 -0.32 -34.51 10.19
N TYR A 568 0.95 -34.15 9.99
CA TYR A 568 1.78 -33.58 11.06
C TYR A 568 1.14 -32.31 11.65
N GLY A 569 0.74 -31.36 10.80
CA GLY A 569 0.07 -30.13 11.24
C GLY A 569 -1.20 -30.41 12.06
N TRP A 570 -1.95 -31.45 11.71
CA TRP A 570 -3.14 -31.87 12.46
C TRP A 570 -2.78 -32.43 13.85
N ILE A 571 -1.81 -33.35 13.91
CA ILE A 571 -1.30 -33.95 15.15
C ILE A 571 -0.75 -32.86 16.08
N ALA A 572 0.16 -32.01 15.57
CA ALA A 572 0.79 -30.95 16.34
C ALA A 572 -0.25 -29.92 16.85
N SER A 573 -1.21 -29.52 16.02
CA SER A 573 -2.31 -28.64 16.45
C SER A 573 -3.13 -29.25 17.58
N SER A 574 -3.41 -30.54 17.52
CA SER A 574 -4.15 -31.25 18.57
C SER A 574 -3.36 -31.29 19.90
N LEU A 575 -2.05 -31.54 19.82
CA LEU A 575 -1.16 -31.50 20.98
C LEU A 575 -1.07 -30.09 21.59
N ILE A 576 -1.00 -29.05 20.75
CA ILE A 576 -1.04 -27.65 21.20
C ILE A 576 -2.36 -27.35 21.92
N CYS A 577 -3.50 -27.71 21.34
CA CYS A 577 -4.82 -27.54 21.98
C CYS A 577 -4.90 -28.26 23.32
N ARG A 578 -4.34 -29.48 23.43
CA ARG A 578 -4.26 -30.22 24.71
C ARG A 578 -3.48 -29.42 25.77
N GLN A 579 -2.35 -28.80 25.41
CA GLN A 579 -1.61 -27.96 26.36
C GLN A 579 -2.37 -26.71 26.78
N LEU A 580 -3.08 -26.08 25.85
CA LEU A 580 -3.92 -24.89 26.12
C LEU A 580 -5.18 -25.20 26.95
N MET A 581 -5.62 -26.45 26.98
CA MET A 581 -6.71 -26.91 27.85
C MET A 581 -6.22 -27.30 29.24
N ASN A 582 -5.02 -27.91 29.32
CA ASN A 582 -4.42 -28.33 30.58
C ASN A 582 -3.81 -27.17 31.38
N SER A 583 -3.52 -26.05 30.72
CA SER A 583 -2.93 -24.86 31.31
C SER A 583 -4.01 -23.81 31.51
N SER A 584 -4.19 -23.31 32.73
CA SER A 584 -4.88 -22.03 32.94
C SER A 584 -3.88 -20.91 32.67
N PRO A 585 -4.19 -19.92 31.82
CA PRO A 585 -3.35 -18.73 31.66
C PRO A 585 -3.13 -18.10 33.04
N ARG A 586 -1.88 -17.78 33.40
CA ARG A 586 -1.56 -17.22 34.73
C ARG A 586 -1.51 -15.71 34.74
#